data_AF-A0A6A6H281-F1
#
_entry.id   AF-A0A6A6H281-F1
#
_cell.length_a   1.000
_cell.length_b   1.000
_cell.length_c   1.000
_cell.angle_alpha   90.00
_cell.angle_beta   90.00
_cell.angle_gamma   90.00
#
_symmetry.space_group_name_H-M   'P 1'
#
loop_
_entity.id
_entity.type
_entity.pdbx_description
1 polymer ?
#
loop_
_entity_poly.entity_id
_entity_poly.type
_entity_poly.pdbx_seq_one_letter_code
_entity_poly.pdbx_strand_id
1 'polypeptide(L)'
;MASIFTPLHFLQSFINRLLPFTTPGTPLLQDIAHTLFLCTVLYFGPSIQQYVQHRFVAQDDPTSTQHPLNDLPPNQHAEIPDRNDFQAVPGQPPINDHNAEAEEPNSSDDDLDDDLLDAPPQPPYPADHPLPPNAAAPNANPANGGAPHPNNNTTATNRNVGAKKARSLARREQRRAYHEFQRSRGEAQRAAERADAEERETAVYEEKRRRAVAEMAIEERRRGEVVTMITGMGYVVRVKEEDMREVYRRALEEVGGEEGRGKIGYDELGGILEQVIKTNATTVVQ
;
A
#
# COMPACT_ATOMS: atom_id res chain seq x y z
N MET A 1 53.13 -8.01 -41.41
CA MET A 1 52.40 -8.94 -40.52
C MET A 1 51.49 -8.08 -39.65
N ALA A 2 50.20 -8.03 -39.97
CA ALA A 2 49.23 -7.17 -39.31
C ALA A 2 48.81 -7.79 -37.98
N SER A 3 49.13 -7.12 -36.87
CA SER A 3 48.67 -7.49 -35.54
C SER A 3 47.15 -7.36 -35.49
N ILE A 4 46.48 -8.50 -35.39
CA ILE A 4 45.04 -8.59 -35.17
C ILE A 4 44.77 -8.00 -33.79
N PHE A 5 44.35 -6.73 -33.78
CA PHE A 5 43.96 -5.99 -32.59
C PHE A 5 42.76 -6.72 -31.97
N THR A 6 42.99 -7.40 -30.84
CA THR A 6 41.93 -8.16 -30.14
C THR A 6 40.93 -7.18 -29.52
N PRO A 7 39.68 -7.11 -30.00
CA PRO A 7 38.68 -6.17 -29.49
C PRO A 7 38.38 -6.36 -27.99
N LEU A 8 38.68 -7.57 -27.47
CA LEU A 8 38.63 -7.92 -26.06
C LEU A 8 39.52 -7.01 -25.18
N HIS A 9 40.72 -6.66 -25.64
CA HIS A 9 41.65 -5.86 -24.84
C HIS A 9 41.21 -4.38 -24.74
N PHE A 10 40.58 -3.88 -25.80
CA PHE A 10 40.01 -2.53 -25.82
C PHE A 10 38.78 -2.43 -24.91
N LEU A 11 37.89 -3.43 -24.98
CA LEU A 11 36.71 -3.50 -24.12
C LEU A 11 37.10 -3.57 -22.63
N GLN A 12 38.12 -4.36 -22.31
CA GLN A 12 38.62 -4.50 -20.94
C GLN A 12 39.24 -3.21 -20.40
N SER A 13 40.03 -2.49 -21.21
CA SER A 13 40.55 -1.16 -20.83
C SER A 13 39.46 -0.10 -20.69
N PHE A 14 38.40 -0.18 -21.51
CA PHE A 14 37.28 0.76 -21.44
C PHE A 14 36.44 0.53 -20.18
N ILE A 15 36.17 -0.73 -19.82
CA ILE A 15 35.46 -1.10 -18.59
C ILE A 15 36.27 -0.70 -17.35
N ASN A 16 37.59 -0.97 -17.33
CA ASN A 16 38.47 -0.56 -16.23
C ASN A 16 38.61 0.97 -16.10
N ARG A 17 38.26 1.74 -17.15
CA ARG A 17 38.26 3.20 -17.12
C ARG A 17 36.90 3.79 -16.72
N LEU A 18 35.79 3.09 -16.98
CA LEU A 18 34.45 3.51 -16.55
C LEU A 18 34.14 3.13 -15.10
N LEU A 19 34.82 2.13 -14.54
CA LEU A 19 34.63 1.69 -13.16
C LEU A 19 35.95 1.83 -12.37
N PRO A 20 36.21 3.00 -11.73
CA PRO A 20 37.41 3.20 -10.91
C PRO A 20 37.47 2.34 -9.63
N PHE A 21 36.55 1.39 -9.46
CA PHE A 21 36.42 0.52 -8.28
C PHE A 21 36.81 -0.94 -8.53
N THR A 22 37.18 -1.32 -9.76
CA THR A 22 37.58 -2.70 -10.08
C THR A 22 39.05 -2.91 -9.73
N THR A 23 39.32 -3.18 -8.45
CA THR A 23 40.62 -3.74 -8.05
C THR A 23 40.76 -5.15 -8.62
N PRO A 24 41.92 -5.55 -9.19
CA PRO A 24 42.10 -6.86 -9.84
C PRO A 24 42.07 -8.08 -8.89
N GLY A 25 41.60 -7.90 -7.65
CA GLY A 25 41.48 -8.95 -6.61
C GLY A 25 40.05 -9.20 -6.12
N THR A 26 39.03 -8.49 -6.61
CA THR A 26 37.63 -8.77 -6.26
C THR A 26 37.09 -9.93 -7.11
N PRO A 27 36.27 -10.83 -6.54
CA PRO A 27 35.69 -11.92 -7.30
C PRO A 27 34.78 -11.34 -8.39
N LEU A 28 34.97 -11.76 -9.64
CA LEU A 28 34.29 -11.26 -10.85
C LEU A 28 32.76 -11.18 -10.72
N LEU A 29 32.14 -12.02 -9.89
CA LEU A 29 30.70 -11.94 -9.58
C LEU A 29 30.29 -10.63 -8.89
N GLN A 30 31.14 -10.08 -8.02
CA GLN A 30 30.86 -8.84 -7.30
C GLN A 30 30.73 -7.69 -8.28
N ASP A 31 31.63 -7.58 -9.25
CA ASP A 31 31.62 -6.50 -10.24
C ASP A 31 30.42 -6.63 -11.18
N ILE A 32 30.02 -7.84 -11.56
CA ILE A 32 28.79 -8.09 -12.31
C ILE A 32 27.56 -7.66 -11.50
N ALA A 33 27.50 -8.00 -10.20
CA ALA A 33 26.39 -7.63 -9.34
C ALA A 33 26.28 -6.10 -9.17
N HIS A 34 27.40 -5.40 -8.98
CA HIS A 34 27.42 -3.94 -8.88
C HIS A 34 27.05 -3.29 -10.22
N THR A 35 27.50 -3.86 -11.34
CA THR A 35 27.15 -3.35 -12.67
C THR A 35 25.66 -3.53 -12.95
N LEU A 36 25.08 -4.69 -12.63
CA LEU A 36 23.64 -4.93 -12.75
C LEU A 36 22.83 -4.02 -11.83
N PHE A 37 23.30 -3.79 -10.61
CA PHE A 37 22.68 -2.85 -9.68
C PHE A 37 22.73 -1.41 -10.21
N LEU A 38 23.88 -0.96 -10.71
CA LEU A 38 24.03 0.37 -11.29
C LEU A 38 23.15 0.53 -12.54
N CYS A 39 23.12 -0.48 -13.42
CA CYS A 39 22.26 -0.49 -14.61
C CYS A 39 20.77 -0.44 -14.25
N THR A 40 20.34 -1.17 -13.23
CA THR A 40 18.94 -1.13 -12.77
C THR A 40 18.60 0.24 -12.18
N VAL A 41 19.46 0.82 -11.33
CA VAL A 41 19.25 2.18 -10.79
C VAL A 41 19.23 3.24 -11.90
N LEU A 42 20.11 3.16 -12.90
CA LEU A 42 20.11 4.09 -14.05
C LEU A 42 18.89 3.92 -14.96
N TYR A 43 18.42 2.69 -15.14
CA TYR A 43 17.21 2.40 -15.92
C TYR A 43 15.94 2.94 -15.23
N PHE A 44 15.84 2.82 -13.91
CA PHE A 44 14.71 3.32 -13.12
C PHE A 44 14.86 4.76 -12.61
N GLY A 45 16.04 5.38 -12.74
CA GLY A 45 16.30 6.75 -12.30
C GLY A 45 15.32 7.78 -12.90
N PRO A 46 15.07 7.78 -14.22
CA PRO A 46 14.13 8.72 -14.85
C PRO A 46 12.69 8.56 -14.36
N SER A 47 12.23 7.34 -14.07
CA SER A 47 10.86 7.11 -13.59
C SER A 47 10.67 7.54 -12.13
N ILE A 48 11.72 7.45 -11.31
CA ILE A 48 11.70 7.97 -9.92
C ILE A 48 11.58 9.50 -9.92
N GLN A 49 12.22 10.21 -10.85
CA GLN A 49 12.12 11.66 -10.94
C GLN A 49 10.68 12.14 -11.22
N GLN A 50 9.95 11.44 -12.08
CA GLN A 50 8.55 11.76 -12.38
C GLN A 50 7.68 11.60 -11.12
N TYR A 51 7.85 10.48 -10.40
CA TYR A 51 7.09 10.22 -9.17
C TYR A 51 7.34 11.27 -8.09
N VAL A 52 8.59 11.71 -7.93
CA VAL A 52 8.98 12.72 -6.95
C VAL A 52 8.42 14.10 -7.32
N GLN A 53 8.45 14.48 -8.60
CA GLN A 53 7.87 15.75 -9.06
C GLN A 53 6.35 15.83 -8.81
N HIS A 54 5.61 14.74 -9.06
CA HIS A 54 4.17 14.70 -8.77
C HIS A 54 3.84 14.87 -7.28
N ARG A 55 4.69 14.37 -6.38
CA ARG A 55 4.49 14.53 -4.94
C ARG A 55 4.75 15.95 -4.45
N PHE A 56 5.81 16.61 -4.93
CA PHE A 56 6.14 17.95 -4.48
C PHE A 56 5.18 19.01 -5.01
N VAL A 57 4.68 18.88 -6.24
CA VAL A 57 3.71 19.85 -6.80
C VAL A 57 2.32 19.74 -6.14
N ALA A 58 1.93 18.57 -5.64
CA ALA A 58 0.65 18.38 -4.95
C ALA A 58 0.61 18.95 -3.52
N GLN A 59 1.74 19.42 -2.98
CA GLN A 59 1.86 19.85 -1.59
C GLN A 59 1.84 21.38 -1.40
N ASP A 60 1.91 22.15 -2.50
CA ASP A 60 1.89 23.61 -2.53
C ASP A 60 0.54 24.18 -3.01
N ASP A 61 -0.59 23.59 -2.62
CA ASP A 61 -1.91 24.21 -2.80
C ASP A 61 -2.42 24.82 -1.47
N PRO A 62 -1.98 26.06 -1.11
CA PRO A 62 -2.43 26.77 0.09
C PRO A 62 -3.82 27.45 -0.08
N THR A 63 -4.67 27.03 -1.01
CA THR A 63 -5.95 27.71 -1.31
C THR A 63 -7.21 26.94 -0.90
N SER A 64 -7.27 26.47 0.35
CA SER A 64 -8.55 26.07 0.97
C SER A 64 -8.62 26.46 2.44
N THR A 65 -8.61 27.76 2.73
CA THR A 65 -9.30 28.33 3.89
C THR A 65 -9.62 29.79 3.60
N GLN A 66 -10.76 30.07 2.97
CA GLN A 66 -11.56 31.26 3.25
C GLN A 66 -12.95 31.09 2.62
N HIS A 67 -13.93 30.88 3.50
CA HIS A 67 -15.35 30.87 3.21
C HIS A 67 -15.85 32.29 3.54
N PRO A 68 -16.11 33.18 2.56
CA PRO A 68 -16.85 34.40 2.85
C PRO A 68 -18.33 34.02 2.88
N LEU A 69 -18.88 34.12 4.09
CA LEU A 69 -20.31 34.19 4.34
C LEU A 69 -20.79 35.56 3.81
N ASN A 70 -21.35 35.64 2.60
CA ASN A 70 -22.35 36.64 2.24
C ASN A 70 -22.94 36.41 0.84
N ASP A 71 -24.23 36.73 0.78
CA ASP A 71 -25.07 37.01 -0.40
C ASP A 71 -25.67 35.82 -1.16
N LEU A 72 -26.84 35.39 -0.63
CA LEU A 72 -27.94 34.89 -1.45
C LEU A 72 -28.49 36.02 -2.34
N PRO A 73 -28.80 35.71 -3.61
CA PRO A 73 -30.00 36.23 -4.25
C PRO A 73 -31.06 35.12 -4.37
N PRO A 74 -32.36 35.47 -4.27
CA PRO A 74 -33.44 34.51 -4.34
C PRO A 74 -33.77 34.17 -5.80
N ASN A 75 -33.98 32.88 -6.03
CA ASN A 75 -34.97 32.35 -6.97
C ASN A 75 -34.72 32.59 -8.47
N GLN A 76 -34.24 31.55 -9.16
CA GLN A 76 -34.61 31.32 -10.56
C GLN A 76 -34.57 29.83 -10.91
N HIS A 77 -35.58 29.44 -11.68
CA HIS A 77 -36.01 28.09 -11.99
C HIS A 77 -34.98 27.23 -12.74
N ALA A 78 -35.07 25.93 -12.44
CA ALA A 78 -34.92 24.78 -13.33
C ALA A 78 -34.27 25.01 -14.72
N GLU A 79 -33.09 24.41 -14.90
CA GLU A 79 -32.73 23.68 -16.11
C GLU A 79 -31.61 22.71 -15.76
N ILE A 80 -31.87 21.41 -15.92
CA ILE A 80 -30.86 20.34 -15.84
C ILE A 80 -30.18 20.31 -17.21
N PRO A 81 -28.87 20.61 -17.34
CA PRO A 81 -28.16 20.32 -18.57
C PRO A 81 -27.73 18.85 -18.52
N ASP A 82 -28.45 18.05 -19.28
CA ASP A 82 -27.95 16.79 -19.82
C ASP A 82 -26.76 17.11 -20.71
N ARG A 83 -25.53 16.83 -20.26
CA ARG A 83 -24.33 16.96 -21.09
C ARG A 83 -23.19 16.06 -20.64
N ASN A 84 -23.17 14.89 -21.28
CA ASN A 84 -21.94 14.22 -21.69
C ASN A 84 -20.95 15.25 -22.27
N ASP A 85 -19.88 15.53 -21.55
CA ASP A 85 -18.64 16.06 -22.13
C ASP A 85 -17.48 15.54 -21.27
N PHE A 86 -17.10 14.28 -21.51
CA PHE A 86 -15.77 13.78 -21.17
C PHE A 86 -14.77 14.56 -22.01
N GLN A 87 -14.20 15.61 -21.42
CA GLN A 87 -13.13 16.37 -22.04
C GLN A 87 -11.84 15.53 -22.02
N ALA A 88 -11.49 15.01 -23.19
CA ALA A 88 -10.24 14.29 -23.43
C ALA A 88 -9.03 15.15 -23.05
N VAL A 89 -8.24 14.66 -22.11
CA VAL A 89 -6.92 15.21 -21.78
C VAL A 89 -5.93 14.73 -22.84
N PRO A 90 -5.26 15.63 -23.59
CA PRO A 90 -4.27 15.23 -24.58
C PRO A 90 -2.95 14.87 -23.89
N GLY A 91 -2.52 13.61 -24.02
CA GLY A 91 -1.17 13.19 -23.61
C GLY A 91 -1.07 11.86 -22.86
N GLN A 92 -2.19 11.15 -22.64
CA GLN A 92 -2.10 9.79 -22.10
C GLN A 92 -1.64 8.82 -23.19
N PRO A 93 -0.52 8.07 -23.01
CA PRO A 93 -0.20 6.96 -23.90
C PRO A 93 -1.31 5.89 -23.76
N PRO A 94 -1.69 5.23 -24.86
CA PRO A 94 -2.74 4.22 -24.82
C PRO A 94 -2.34 3.11 -23.85
N ILE A 95 -3.21 2.85 -22.88
CA ILE A 95 -3.17 1.63 -22.08
C ILE A 95 -3.49 0.51 -23.07
N ASN A 96 -2.43 -0.17 -23.52
CA ASN A 96 -2.56 -1.44 -24.22
C ASN A 96 -3.01 -2.50 -23.20
N ASP A 97 -4.32 -2.54 -22.93
CA ASP A 97 -5.01 -3.73 -22.42
C ASP A 97 -5.23 -4.73 -23.57
N HIS A 98 -4.13 -5.11 -24.21
CA HIS A 98 -4.06 -6.27 -25.09
C HIS A 98 -3.35 -7.38 -24.35
N ASN A 99 -4.02 -8.03 -23.41
CA ASN A 99 -3.83 -9.47 -23.23
C ASN A 99 -4.93 -10.12 -22.41
N ALA A 100 -5.37 -11.28 -22.90
CA ALA A 100 -6.37 -12.19 -22.34
C ALA A 100 -7.84 -11.91 -22.67
N GLU A 101 -8.14 -11.64 -23.94
CA GLU A 101 -9.29 -12.32 -24.56
C GLU A 101 -9.02 -13.83 -24.49
N ALA A 102 -9.55 -14.46 -23.45
CA ALA A 102 -9.86 -15.88 -23.52
C ALA A 102 -10.91 -16.01 -24.62
N GLU A 103 -10.52 -16.61 -25.74
CA GLU A 103 -11.47 -17.10 -26.74
C GLU A 103 -12.46 -18.04 -26.02
N GLU A 104 -13.61 -17.51 -25.65
CA GLU A 104 -14.75 -18.35 -25.33
C GLU A 104 -15.12 -19.10 -26.62
N PRO A 105 -15.18 -20.45 -26.60
CA PRO A 105 -15.65 -21.18 -27.73
C PRO A 105 -17.12 -20.79 -27.95
N ASN A 106 -17.34 -20.07 -29.05
CA ASN A 106 -18.64 -19.79 -29.63
C ASN A 106 -19.31 -21.13 -29.98
N SER A 107 -19.89 -21.79 -28.98
CA SER A 107 -20.80 -22.92 -29.17
C SER A 107 -22.18 -22.35 -29.43
N SER A 108 -22.41 -22.00 -30.68
CA SER A 108 -23.73 -21.91 -31.28
C SER A 108 -24.37 -23.31 -31.26
N ASP A 109 -24.83 -23.73 -30.09
CA ASP A 109 -25.94 -24.67 -29.95
C ASP A 109 -27.23 -23.84 -29.86
N ASP A 110 -27.49 -23.16 -30.97
CA ASP A 110 -28.81 -22.69 -31.38
C ASP A 110 -29.56 -23.94 -31.84
N ASP A 111 -30.18 -24.66 -30.89
CA ASP A 111 -31.26 -25.59 -31.22
C ASP A 111 -32.12 -25.88 -29.97
N LEU A 112 -33.22 -25.13 -29.92
CA LEU A 112 -34.56 -25.60 -29.57
C LEU A 112 -34.71 -26.22 -28.17
N ASP A 113 -35.35 -25.48 -27.26
CA ASP A 113 -36.73 -25.80 -26.88
C ASP A 113 -37.26 -24.87 -25.76
N ASP A 114 -38.53 -24.55 -25.94
CA ASP A 114 -39.56 -24.46 -24.90
C ASP A 114 -39.59 -23.27 -23.94
N ASP A 115 -40.43 -22.29 -24.33
CA ASP A 115 -41.69 -22.05 -23.61
C ASP A 115 -41.55 -21.58 -22.15
N LEU A 116 -40.71 -20.58 -21.91
CA LEU A 116 -40.85 -19.71 -20.75
C LEU A 116 -41.79 -18.56 -21.09
N LEU A 117 -43.08 -18.91 -21.05
CA LEU A 117 -44.21 -18.08 -20.65
C LEU A 117 -43.85 -16.61 -20.37
N ASP A 118 -44.25 -15.79 -21.33
CA ASP A 118 -44.65 -14.40 -21.20
C ASP A 118 -45.48 -14.21 -19.92
N ALA A 119 -44.80 -13.93 -18.81
CA ALA A 119 -45.48 -13.48 -17.59
C ALA A 119 -45.89 -12.03 -17.84
N PRO A 120 -47.19 -11.70 -17.82
CA PRO A 120 -47.63 -10.35 -18.10
C PRO A 120 -46.95 -9.38 -17.11
N PRO A 121 -46.56 -8.18 -17.57
CA PRO A 121 -45.92 -7.19 -16.73
C PRO A 121 -46.79 -6.94 -15.49
N GLN A 122 -46.23 -7.18 -14.31
CA GLN A 122 -46.95 -6.87 -13.07
C GLN A 122 -47.23 -5.37 -13.04
N PRO A 123 -48.47 -4.96 -12.74
CA PRO A 123 -48.79 -3.54 -12.60
C PRO A 123 -47.94 -2.92 -11.49
N PRO A 124 -47.56 -1.64 -11.62
CA PRO A 124 -46.80 -0.93 -10.59
C PRO A 124 -47.58 -0.98 -9.27
N TYR A 125 -46.97 -1.54 -8.24
CA TYR A 125 -47.51 -1.52 -6.88
C TYR A 125 -47.66 -0.04 -6.45
N PRO A 126 -48.87 0.43 -6.07
CA PRO A 126 -49.01 1.74 -5.49
C PRO A 126 -48.28 1.75 -4.13
N ALA A 127 -47.21 2.55 -4.07
CA ALA A 127 -46.57 2.92 -2.84
C ALA A 127 -47.52 3.83 -2.05
N ASP A 128 -48.32 3.25 -1.15
CA ASP A 128 -48.91 3.93 0.02
C ASP A 128 -49.79 2.94 0.80
N HIS A 129 -49.15 2.02 1.53
CA HIS A 129 -49.81 1.39 2.68
C HIS A 129 -49.04 1.75 3.95
N PRO A 130 -49.63 2.56 4.85
CA PRO A 130 -49.02 2.85 6.14
C PRO A 130 -48.93 1.55 6.97
N LEU A 131 -47.73 1.27 7.46
CA LEU A 131 -47.45 0.20 8.41
C LEU A 131 -48.38 0.36 9.64
N PRO A 132 -49.08 -0.69 10.08
CA PRO A 132 -49.85 -0.63 11.32
C PRO A 132 -48.90 -0.50 12.52
N PRO A 133 -49.21 0.37 13.49
CA PRO A 133 -48.39 0.52 14.69
C PRO A 133 -48.63 -0.66 15.63
N ASN A 134 -47.53 -1.34 15.96
CA ASN A 134 -47.23 -2.01 17.22
C ASN A 134 -48.44 -2.36 18.13
N ALA A 135 -48.85 -3.63 18.13
CA ALA A 135 -49.69 -4.21 19.18
C ALA A 135 -49.03 -5.48 19.73
N ALA A 136 -48.49 -5.35 20.93
CA ALA A 136 -48.06 -6.45 21.77
C ALA A 136 -49.25 -7.36 22.14
N ALA A 137 -49.07 -8.69 22.06
CA ALA A 137 -49.59 -9.62 23.06
C ALA A 137 -48.93 -11.01 22.94
N PRO A 138 -48.68 -11.71 24.07
CA PRO A 138 -48.13 -13.06 24.13
C PRO A 138 -49.25 -14.12 24.18
N ASN A 139 -49.05 -15.29 23.56
CA ASN A 139 -49.74 -16.55 23.90
C ASN A 139 -49.12 -17.70 23.07
N ALA A 140 -48.47 -18.67 23.71
CA ALA A 140 -49.07 -19.93 24.17
C ALA A 140 -49.08 -21.03 23.09
N ASN A 141 -48.16 -21.97 23.29
CA ASN A 141 -47.90 -23.27 22.66
C ASN A 141 -49.15 -24.12 22.33
N PRO A 142 -49.07 -25.14 21.45
CA PRO A 142 -48.70 -26.46 21.98
C PRO A 142 -47.81 -27.35 21.09
N ALA A 143 -47.08 -28.20 21.82
CA ALA A 143 -46.46 -29.46 21.43
C ALA A 143 -47.13 -30.17 20.24
N ASN A 144 -46.31 -30.48 19.23
CA ASN A 144 -46.58 -31.61 18.35
C ASN A 144 -45.45 -32.62 18.52
N GLY A 145 -45.69 -33.64 19.35
CA GLY A 145 -44.90 -34.85 19.40
C GLY A 145 -45.11 -35.66 18.13
N GLY A 146 -44.25 -35.45 17.13
CA GLY A 146 -44.13 -36.31 15.96
C GLY A 146 -42.99 -37.29 16.16
N ALA A 147 -43.32 -38.59 16.17
CA ALA A 147 -42.42 -39.72 16.35
C ALA A 147 -41.16 -39.67 15.44
N PRO A 148 -40.02 -40.27 15.87
CA PRO A 148 -38.87 -40.43 15.01
C PRO A 148 -39.20 -41.48 13.94
N HIS A 149 -39.55 -41.04 12.73
CA HIS A 149 -39.58 -41.95 11.60
C HIS A 149 -38.14 -42.44 11.35
N PRO A 150 -37.87 -43.76 11.40
CA PRO A 150 -36.57 -44.27 10.97
C PRO A 150 -36.46 -44.01 9.47
N ASN A 151 -35.62 -43.05 9.10
CA ASN A 151 -35.20 -42.80 7.73
C ASN A 151 -34.48 -44.05 7.22
N ASN A 152 -35.26 -44.96 6.64
CA ASN A 152 -34.83 -46.20 6.00
C ASN A 152 -34.24 -45.87 4.62
N ASN A 153 -33.21 -45.01 4.63
CA ASN A 153 -32.54 -44.48 3.45
C ASN A 153 -31.28 -45.28 3.14
N THR A 154 -31.36 -46.60 3.28
CA THR A 154 -30.30 -47.54 2.99
C THR A 154 -30.72 -48.38 1.80
N THR A 155 -29.83 -48.42 0.81
CA THR A 155 -29.95 -49.10 -0.49
C THR A 155 -30.84 -48.39 -1.51
N ALA A 156 -30.21 -47.48 -2.26
CA ALA A 156 -30.66 -47.10 -3.60
C ALA A 156 -30.72 -48.37 -4.46
N THR A 157 -31.85 -49.07 -4.40
CA THR A 157 -32.16 -50.18 -5.31
C THR A 157 -32.08 -49.62 -6.72
N ASN A 158 -31.14 -50.13 -7.52
CA ASN A 158 -31.04 -49.92 -8.96
C ASN A 158 -32.31 -50.45 -9.63
N ARG A 159 -33.40 -49.69 -9.54
CA ARG A 159 -34.61 -49.96 -10.31
C ARG A 159 -34.26 -49.62 -11.74
N ASN A 160 -34.30 -50.61 -12.64
CA ASN A 160 -34.14 -50.41 -14.07
C ASN A 160 -35.16 -49.36 -14.54
N VAL A 161 -34.71 -48.13 -14.63
CA VAL A 161 -35.48 -47.04 -15.22
C VAL A 161 -35.53 -47.28 -16.72
N GLY A 162 -36.73 -47.30 -17.29
CA GLY A 162 -36.90 -47.46 -18.73
C GLY A 162 -36.07 -46.42 -19.50
N ALA A 163 -35.68 -46.73 -20.73
CA ALA A 163 -34.68 -45.99 -21.50
C ALA A 163 -34.92 -44.46 -21.54
N LYS A 164 -36.19 -44.01 -21.62
CA LYS A 164 -36.55 -42.58 -21.59
C LYS A 164 -36.22 -41.92 -20.24
N LYS A 165 -36.51 -42.60 -19.13
CA LYS A 165 -36.24 -42.10 -17.77
C LYS A 165 -34.75 -42.15 -17.44
N ALA A 166 -34.03 -43.15 -17.95
CA ALA A 166 -32.58 -43.21 -17.86
C ALA A 166 -31.92 -41.98 -18.51
N ARG A 167 -32.36 -41.59 -19.72
CA ARG A 167 -31.85 -40.40 -20.42
C ARG A 167 -32.19 -39.10 -19.71
N SER A 168 -33.42 -38.95 -19.20
CA SER A 168 -33.83 -37.76 -18.43
C SER A 168 -33.02 -37.62 -17.14
N LEU A 169 -32.77 -38.72 -16.43
CA LEU A 169 -31.91 -38.71 -15.25
C LEU A 169 -30.46 -38.36 -15.58
N ALA A 170 -29.90 -38.93 -16.64
CA ALA A 170 -28.53 -38.61 -17.08
C ALA A 170 -28.36 -37.10 -17.39
N ARG A 171 -29.33 -36.49 -18.10
CA ARG A 171 -29.29 -35.04 -18.38
C ARG A 171 -29.39 -34.20 -17.10
N ARG A 172 -30.26 -34.59 -16.16
CA ARG A 172 -30.39 -33.89 -14.87
C ARG A 172 -29.11 -34.00 -14.04
N GLU A 173 -28.48 -35.17 -14.04
CA GLU A 173 -27.23 -35.42 -13.34
C GLU A 173 -26.08 -34.63 -13.96
N GLN A 174 -26.00 -34.57 -15.29
CA GLN A 174 -25.04 -33.71 -15.99
C GLN A 174 -25.18 -32.23 -15.60
N ARG A 175 -26.41 -31.72 -15.51
CA ARG A 175 -26.65 -30.33 -15.05
C ARG A 175 -26.20 -30.11 -13.60
N ARG A 176 -26.49 -31.06 -12.70
CA ARG A 176 -26.01 -30.99 -11.31
C ARG A 176 -24.50 -31.02 -11.22
N ALA A 177 -23.86 -31.98 -11.90
CA ALA A 177 -22.42 -32.12 -11.96
C ALA A 177 -21.74 -30.85 -12.52
N TYR A 178 -22.34 -30.21 -13.52
CA TYR A 178 -21.83 -28.95 -14.07
C TYR A 178 -21.87 -27.80 -13.06
N HIS A 179 -23.00 -27.61 -12.37
CA HIS A 179 -23.11 -26.55 -11.36
C HIS A 179 -22.24 -26.82 -10.13
N GLU A 180 -22.11 -28.09 -9.71
CA GLU A 180 -21.20 -28.49 -8.65
C GLU A 180 -19.73 -28.27 -9.05
N PHE A 181 -19.37 -28.57 -10.29
CA PHE A 181 -18.04 -28.31 -10.83
C PHE A 181 -17.74 -26.80 -10.87
N GLN A 182 -18.67 -25.97 -11.32
CA GLN A 182 -18.50 -24.51 -11.29
C GLN A 182 -18.33 -23.98 -9.86
N ARG A 183 -19.15 -24.45 -8.91
CA ARG A 183 -19.01 -24.09 -7.51
C ARG A 183 -17.65 -24.53 -6.95
N SER A 184 -17.22 -25.76 -7.26
CA SER A 184 -15.93 -26.32 -6.84
C SER A 184 -14.76 -25.52 -7.39
N ARG A 185 -14.81 -25.07 -8.66
CA ARG A 185 -13.78 -24.17 -9.22
C ARG A 185 -13.72 -22.83 -8.49
N GLY A 186 -14.86 -22.21 -8.22
CA GLY A 186 -14.91 -20.94 -7.49
C GLY A 186 -14.47 -21.07 -6.03
N GLU A 187 -14.72 -22.23 -5.40
CA GLU A 187 -14.22 -22.54 -4.04
C GLU A 187 -12.71 -22.77 -4.03
N ALA A 188 -12.18 -23.52 -5.00
CA ALA A 188 -10.74 -23.74 -5.15
C ALA A 188 -9.99 -22.42 -5.39
N GLN A 189 -10.54 -21.52 -6.21
CA GLN A 189 -9.95 -20.20 -6.45
C GLN A 189 -9.93 -19.35 -5.17
N ARG A 190 -11.06 -19.25 -4.45
CA ARG A 190 -11.11 -18.51 -3.17
C ARG A 190 -10.19 -19.10 -2.11
N ALA A 191 -9.97 -20.41 -2.12
CA ALA A 191 -9.03 -21.06 -1.21
C ALA A 191 -7.57 -20.72 -1.55
N ALA A 192 -7.20 -20.72 -2.83
CA ALA A 192 -5.87 -20.31 -3.28
C ALA A 192 -5.58 -18.84 -2.97
N GLU A 193 -6.53 -17.94 -3.28
CA GLU A 193 -6.39 -16.51 -2.98
C GLU A 193 -6.23 -16.22 -1.48
N ARG A 194 -6.88 -17.00 -0.62
CA ARG A 194 -6.73 -16.88 0.84
C ARG A 194 -5.34 -17.32 1.31
N ALA A 195 -4.81 -18.43 0.77
CA ALA A 195 -3.46 -18.88 1.08
C ALA A 195 -2.41 -17.85 0.63
N ASP A 196 -2.53 -17.33 -0.59
CA ASP A 196 -1.63 -16.31 -1.12
C ASP A 196 -1.71 -14.98 -0.34
N ALA A 197 -2.89 -14.65 0.21
CA ALA A 197 -3.08 -13.47 1.05
C ALA A 197 -2.35 -13.61 2.39
N GLU A 198 -2.44 -14.77 3.04
CA GLU A 198 -1.75 -15.06 4.31
C GLU A 198 -0.22 -15.00 4.12
N GLU A 199 0.31 -15.51 3.00
CA GLU A 199 1.73 -15.39 2.65
C GLU A 199 2.17 -13.93 2.43
N ARG A 200 1.35 -13.13 1.74
CA ARG A 200 1.63 -11.69 1.56
C ARG A 200 1.59 -10.93 2.88
N GLU A 201 0.64 -11.23 3.75
CA GLU A 201 0.53 -10.58 5.07
C GLU A 201 1.72 -10.88 5.97
N THR A 202 2.17 -12.15 6.00
CA THR A 202 3.35 -12.55 6.78
C THR A 202 4.62 -11.88 6.27
N ALA A 203 4.82 -11.81 4.94
CA ALA A 203 5.96 -11.10 4.35
C ALA A 203 5.96 -9.60 4.70
N VAL A 204 4.80 -8.93 4.58
CA VAL A 204 4.65 -7.52 4.95
C VAL A 204 4.87 -7.29 6.45
N TYR A 205 4.45 -8.22 7.30
CA TYR A 205 4.65 -8.14 8.74
C TYR A 205 6.14 -8.23 9.11
N GLU A 206 6.88 -9.15 8.50
CA GLU A 206 8.33 -9.28 8.73
C GLU A 206 9.10 -8.03 8.28
N GLU A 207 8.74 -7.45 7.14
CA GLU A 207 9.36 -6.22 6.64
C GLU A 207 9.06 -5.04 7.58
N LYS A 208 7.80 -4.86 7.99
CA LYS A 208 7.40 -3.82 8.96
C LYS A 208 8.15 -3.98 10.28
N ARG A 209 8.38 -5.22 10.73
CA ARG A 209 9.15 -5.49 11.95
C ARG A 209 10.61 -5.04 11.80
N ARG A 210 11.24 -5.28 10.63
CA ARG A 210 12.61 -4.78 10.36
C ARG A 210 12.66 -3.26 10.35
N ARG A 211 11.66 -2.61 9.74
CA ARG A 211 11.56 -1.15 9.69
C ARG A 211 11.36 -0.53 11.07
N ALA A 212 10.48 -1.11 11.90
CA ALA A 212 10.22 -0.63 13.25
C ALA A 212 11.47 -0.69 14.14
N VAL A 213 12.28 -1.75 14.05
CA VAL A 213 13.54 -1.85 14.79
C VAL A 213 14.54 -0.78 14.34
N ALA A 214 14.65 -0.53 13.03
CA ALA A 214 15.53 0.50 12.50
C ALA A 214 15.07 1.91 12.90
N GLU A 215 13.77 2.17 12.88
CA GLU A 215 13.19 3.45 13.26
C GLU A 215 13.36 3.73 14.76
N MET A 216 13.18 2.73 15.63
CA MET A 216 13.48 2.87 17.05
C MET A 216 14.96 3.18 17.32
N ALA A 217 15.89 2.55 16.59
CA ALA A 217 17.33 2.84 16.73
C ALA A 217 17.70 4.26 16.27
N ILE A 218 17.00 4.76 15.23
CA ILE A 218 17.17 6.14 14.75
C ILE A 218 16.57 7.13 15.76
N GLU A 219 15.39 6.85 16.30
CA GLU A 219 14.72 7.66 17.34
C GLU A 219 15.56 7.71 18.63
N GLU A 220 16.17 6.60 19.03
CA GLU A 220 17.03 6.51 20.21
C GLU A 220 18.35 7.27 20.02
N ARG A 221 18.97 7.20 18.82
CA ARG A 221 20.12 8.07 18.46
C ARG A 221 19.72 9.55 18.46
N ARG A 222 18.54 9.88 17.95
CA ARG A 222 18.02 11.26 17.89
C ARG A 222 17.67 11.82 19.27
N ARG A 223 17.30 10.96 20.23
CA ARG A 223 17.10 11.32 21.65
C ARG A 223 18.41 11.44 22.45
N GLY A 224 19.51 10.84 21.98
CA GLY A 224 20.80 10.83 22.68
C GLY A 224 21.59 12.14 22.67
N GLU A 225 21.23 13.12 21.84
CA GLU A 225 22.13 14.25 21.51
C GLU A 225 21.72 15.59 22.16
N VAL A 226 20.80 15.58 23.14
CA VAL A 226 20.35 16.78 23.87
C VAL A 226 20.23 16.51 25.38
N VAL A 227 21.15 17.06 26.17
CA VAL A 227 21.12 17.01 27.64
C VAL A 227 20.23 18.14 28.17
N THR A 228 19.18 17.80 28.93
CA THR A 228 18.35 18.81 29.60
C THR A 228 18.77 18.94 31.05
N MET A 229 19.22 20.13 31.47
CA MET A 229 19.64 20.42 32.84
C MET A 229 18.81 21.56 33.46
N ILE A 230 18.67 21.54 34.79
CA ILE A 230 18.00 22.62 35.54
C ILE A 230 19.07 23.44 36.24
N THR A 231 19.12 24.74 36.00
CA THR A 231 20.09 25.65 36.63
C THR A 231 19.70 25.96 38.08
N GLY A 232 20.64 26.44 38.90
CA GLY A 232 20.35 26.86 40.29
C GLY A 232 19.31 27.97 40.41
N MET A 233 18.99 28.67 39.31
CA MET A 233 17.95 29.70 39.22
C MET A 233 16.57 29.15 38.78
N GLY A 234 16.45 27.84 38.55
CA GLY A 234 15.19 27.17 38.19
C GLY A 234 14.86 27.15 36.69
N TYR A 235 15.81 27.49 35.81
CA TYR A 235 15.59 27.42 34.36
C TYR A 235 15.91 26.02 33.81
N VAL A 236 15.06 25.54 32.90
CA VAL A 236 15.31 24.32 32.11
C VAL A 236 16.10 24.68 30.87
N VAL A 237 17.32 24.14 30.75
CA VAL A 237 18.24 24.39 29.64
C VAL A 237 18.44 23.09 28.86
N ARG A 238 18.24 23.14 27.55
CA ARG A 238 18.52 22.03 26.63
C ARG A 238 19.85 22.30 25.95
N VAL A 239 20.85 21.48 26.25
CA VAL A 239 22.21 21.60 25.74
C VAL A 239 22.44 20.48 24.74
N LYS A 240 22.75 20.83 23.51
CA LYS A 240 23.07 19.84 22.48
C LYS A 240 24.53 19.40 22.57
N GLU A 241 24.88 18.31 21.89
CA GLU A 241 26.27 17.88 21.79
C GLU A 241 27.16 18.99 21.19
N GLU A 242 26.67 19.73 20.20
CA GLU A 242 27.42 20.82 19.56
C GLU A 242 27.72 21.97 20.52
N ASP A 243 26.75 22.32 21.37
CA ASP A 243 26.91 23.36 22.37
C ASP A 243 28.03 22.96 23.34
N MET A 244 28.04 21.72 23.84
CA MET A 244 29.10 21.23 24.72
C MET A 244 30.46 21.15 24.04
N ARG A 245 30.50 20.74 22.76
CA ARG A 245 31.75 20.66 21.98
C ARG A 245 32.41 22.03 21.86
N GLU A 246 31.63 23.06 21.61
CA GLU A 246 32.10 24.44 21.50
C GLU A 246 32.56 24.99 22.86
N VAL A 247 31.85 24.63 23.95
CA VAL A 247 32.28 24.98 25.30
C VAL A 247 33.65 24.40 25.62
N TYR A 248 33.91 23.13 25.30
CA TYR A 248 35.22 22.52 25.52
C TYR A 248 36.32 23.17 24.67
N ARG A 249 36.01 23.54 23.43
CA ARG A 249 36.96 24.24 22.55
C ARG A 249 37.38 25.59 23.14
N ARG A 250 36.40 26.41 23.56
CA ARG A 250 36.67 27.71 24.18
C ARG A 250 37.35 27.59 25.54
N ALA A 251 36.96 26.62 26.35
CA ALA A 251 37.62 26.34 27.62
C ALA A 251 39.11 26.02 27.43
N LEU A 252 39.48 25.29 26.37
CA LEU A 252 40.89 25.01 26.04
C LEU A 252 41.63 26.27 25.56
N GLU A 253 40.98 27.14 24.78
CA GLU A 253 41.58 28.37 24.26
C GLU A 253 41.77 29.45 25.34
N GLU A 254 40.77 29.62 26.22
CA GLU A 254 40.76 30.68 27.23
C GLU A 254 41.53 30.30 28.51
N VAL A 255 41.44 29.04 28.95
CA VAL A 255 42.03 28.59 30.22
C VAL A 255 43.35 27.84 30.01
N GLY A 256 43.62 27.36 28.79
CA GLY A 256 44.88 26.70 28.42
C GLY A 256 46.07 27.65 28.20
N GLY A 257 45.88 28.96 28.34
CA GLY A 257 46.93 29.97 28.21
C GLY A 257 47.85 30.05 29.44
N GLU A 258 49.09 29.59 29.26
CA GLU A 258 50.34 29.75 30.04
C GLU A 258 50.39 29.62 31.59
N GLU A 259 49.31 29.82 32.36
CA GLU A 259 49.36 29.77 33.85
C GLU A 259 48.33 28.82 34.48
N GLY A 260 47.34 28.34 33.73
CA GLY A 260 46.29 27.44 34.21
C GLY A 260 46.71 25.96 34.16
N ARG A 261 46.66 25.25 35.29
CA ARG A 261 47.00 23.81 35.45
C ARG A 261 46.06 22.82 34.70
N GLY A 262 45.44 23.22 33.61
CA GLY A 262 44.46 22.40 32.86
C GLY A 262 43.21 22.06 33.67
N LYS A 263 42.89 22.87 34.69
CA LYS A 263 41.69 22.73 35.52
C LYS A 263 40.84 23.97 35.34
N ILE A 264 39.59 23.77 34.92
CA ILE A 264 38.56 24.82 34.82
C ILE A 264 37.58 24.66 35.97
N GLY A 265 37.20 25.77 36.61
CA GLY A 265 36.14 25.77 37.61
C GLY A 265 34.76 25.53 36.98
N TYR A 266 33.80 25.00 37.75
CA TYR A 266 32.43 24.84 37.26
C TYR A 266 31.77 26.18 36.94
N ASP A 267 32.10 27.24 37.68
CA ASP A 267 31.58 28.60 37.43
C ASP A 267 32.08 29.17 36.10
N GLU A 268 33.36 28.95 35.79
CA GLU A 268 33.97 29.35 34.51
C GLU A 268 33.38 28.57 33.34
N LEU A 269 33.29 27.24 33.47
CA LEU A 269 32.68 26.38 32.46
C LEU A 269 31.20 26.75 32.22
N GLY A 270 30.47 27.08 33.27
CA GLY A 270 29.09 27.56 33.21
C GLY A 270 28.96 28.89 32.48
N GLY A 271 29.90 29.82 32.71
CA GLY A 271 29.95 31.09 31.98
C GLY A 271 30.20 30.90 30.48
N ILE A 272 31.14 30.02 30.11
CA ILE A 272 31.41 29.69 28.70
C ILE A 272 30.17 29.04 28.06
N LEU A 273 29.51 28.10 28.75
CA LEU A 273 28.27 27.47 28.29
C LEU A 273 27.14 28.48 28.07
N GLU A 274 26.94 29.40 29.00
CA GLU A 274 25.95 30.47 28.85
C GLU A 274 26.22 31.31 27.60
N GLN A 275 27.49 31.67 27.35
CA GLN A 275 27.87 32.48 26.20
C GLN A 275 27.65 31.74 24.87
N VAL A 276 28.00 30.45 24.81
CA VAL A 276 27.78 29.60 23.64
C VAL A 276 26.29 29.48 23.33
N ILE A 277 25.46 29.18 24.34
CA ILE A 277 24.01 29.05 24.16
C ILE A 277 23.39 30.38 23.72
N LYS A 278 23.79 31.51 24.32
CA LYS A 278 23.30 32.84 23.92
C LYS A 278 23.69 33.18 22.49
N THR A 279 24.91 32.87 22.09
CA THR A 279 25.40 33.09 20.73
C THR A 279 24.58 32.27 19.75
N ASN A 280 24.41 30.97 20.00
CA ASN A 280 23.64 30.07 19.15
C ASN A 280 22.16 30.44 19.08
N ALA A 281 21.56 30.85 20.20
CA ALA A 281 20.18 31.34 20.24
C ALA A 281 20.00 32.62 19.42
N THR A 282 20.98 33.52 19.42
CA THR A 282 20.94 34.76 18.63
C THR A 282 21.09 34.47 17.14
N THR A 283 21.95 33.52 16.77
CA THR A 283 22.16 33.11 15.37
C THR A 283 20.93 32.45 14.73
N VAL A 284 20.07 31.80 15.52
CA VAL A 284 18.85 31.13 14.99
C VAL A 284 17.70 32.12 14.69
N VAL A 285 17.78 33.37 15.17
CA VAL A 285 16.69 34.36 15.07
C VAL A 285 16.89 35.37 13.92
N GLN A 286 18.08 35.42 13.31
CA GLN A 286 18.36 36.23 12.10
C GLN A 286 18.10 35.43 10.83
#